data_AF-A0A538GNX7-F1
#
_entry.id   AF-A0A538GNX7-F1
#
_cell.length_a   1.000
_cell.length_b   1.000
_cell.length_c   1.000
_cell.angle_alpha   90.00
_cell.angle_beta   90.00
_cell.angle_gamma   90.00
#
_symmetry.space_group_name_H-M   'P 1'
#
loop_
_entity.id
_entity.type
_entity.pdbx_description
1 polymer ?
#
loop_
_entity_poly.entity_id
_entity_poly.type
_entity_poly.pdbx_seq_one_letter_code
_entity_poly.pdbx_strand_id
1 'polypeptide(L)'
;MNGGGTWTTSGGSGTYKVTALVSWVRANDQANVGFVDNIDEGTRTNGTAVLKVAFSDGSSGVLTVGCHGPGAPSGIFEGIATTKGYKTYYNVQSPAPGVDANRTIFHVR
;
A
#
# COMPACT_ATOMS: atom_id res chain seq x y z
N MET A 1 -0.81 -3.54 15.97
CA MET A 1 -0.26 -3.69 14.61
C MET A 1 1.20 -3.28 14.66
N ASN A 2 2.13 -4.20 14.36
CA ASN A 2 3.56 -3.91 14.34
C ASN A 2 3.99 -3.69 12.89
N GLY A 3 3.64 -2.53 12.32
CA GLY A 3 3.98 -2.16 10.96
C GLY A 3 4.92 -0.95 10.93
N GLY A 4 5.61 -0.75 9.81
CA GLY A 4 6.51 0.37 9.62
C GLY A 4 7.46 0.14 8.46
N GLY A 5 8.38 1.08 8.26
CA GLY A 5 9.39 0.96 7.23
C GLY A 5 10.30 2.18 7.17
N THR A 6 11.09 2.23 6.11
CA THR A 6 11.89 3.39 5.72
C THR A 6 11.17 4.19 4.65
N TRP A 7 11.53 5.46 4.49
CA TRP A 7 11.08 6.30 3.38
C TRP A 7 12.26 7.13 2.89
N THR A 8 12.24 7.46 1.60
CA THR A 8 13.23 8.33 0.95
C THR A 8 12.51 9.18 -0.10
N THR A 9 12.90 10.44 -0.19
CA THR A 9 12.47 11.42 -1.19
C THR A 9 13.68 12.24 -1.63
N SER A 10 13.54 13.10 -2.63
CA SER A 10 14.59 14.06 -2.99
C SER A 10 14.96 15.02 -1.85
N GLY A 11 14.06 15.22 -0.88
CA GLY A 11 14.25 16.13 0.25
C GLY A 11 14.69 15.47 1.55
N GLY A 12 14.94 14.16 1.57
CA GLY A 12 15.41 13.45 2.76
C GLY A 12 14.90 12.01 2.89
N SER A 13 15.26 11.36 3.99
CA SER A 13 14.89 9.98 4.32
C SER A 13 14.65 9.79 5.81
N GLY A 14 14.07 8.66 6.21
CA GLY A 14 13.83 8.33 7.61
C GLY A 14 13.04 7.04 7.79
N THR A 15 12.43 6.86 8.98
CA THR A 15 11.55 5.73 9.27
C THR A 15 10.14 6.19 9.63
N TYR A 16 9.21 5.26 9.55
CA TYR A 16 7.85 5.43 10.04
C TYR A 16 7.38 4.16 10.75
N LYS A 17 6.44 4.32 11.68
CA LYS A 17 5.72 3.24 12.35
C LYS A 17 4.23 3.40 12.10
N VAL A 18 3.56 2.30 11.79
CA VAL A 18 2.10 2.25 11.77
C VAL A 18 1.61 2.28 13.21
N THR A 19 0.69 3.19 13.51
CA THR A 19 0.15 3.42 14.85
C THR A 19 -1.30 2.96 14.97
N ALA A 20 -2.06 2.97 13.87
CA ALA A 20 -3.43 2.47 13.83
C ALA A 20 -3.86 2.11 12.40
N LEU A 21 -4.81 1.18 12.29
CA LEU A 21 -5.67 1.05 11.11
C LEU A 21 -6.79 2.08 11.22
N VAL A 22 -6.92 2.93 10.22
CA VAL A 22 -8.03 3.91 10.13
C VAL A 22 -9.22 3.28 9.44
N SER A 23 -9.00 2.64 8.27
CA SER A 23 -10.03 1.94 7.54
C SER A 23 -9.46 0.83 6.68
N TRP A 24 -10.20 -0.26 6.53
CA TRP A 24 -9.95 -1.31 5.55
C TRP A 24 -11.24 -1.56 4.77
N VAL A 25 -11.17 -1.45 3.45
CA VAL A 25 -12.26 -1.80 2.54
C VAL A 25 -11.77 -2.91 1.64
N ARG A 26 -12.29 -4.11 1.90
CA ARG A 26 -12.09 -5.28 1.03
C ARG A 26 -12.97 -5.12 -0.21
N ALA A 27 -12.38 -5.29 -1.40
CA ALA A 27 -13.13 -5.33 -2.65
C ALA A 27 -13.50 -6.77 -3.03
N ASN A 28 -12.50 -7.59 -3.36
CA ASN A 28 -12.67 -8.98 -3.79
C ASN A 28 -11.35 -9.75 -3.70
N ASP A 29 -11.42 -11.08 -3.80
CA ASP A 29 -10.23 -11.90 -4.03
C ASP A 29 -9.69 -11.66 -5.43
N GLN A 30 -8.37 -11.67 -5.58
CA GLN A 30 -7.72 -11.54 -6.86
C GLN A 30 -8.02 -12.74 -7.76
N ALA A 31 -8.31 -12.46 -9.04
CA ALA A 31 -8.44 -13.50 -10.04
C ALA A 31 -7.11 -14.25 -10.21
N ASN A 32 -7.18 -15.58 -10.32
CA ASN A 32 -5.99 -16.37 -10.59
C ASN A 32 -5.59 -16.25 -12.06
N VAL A 33 -4.49 -15.54 -12.32
CA VAL A 33 -3.93 -15.33 -13.67
C VAL A 33 -2.53 -15.95 -13.83
N GLY A 34 -2.19 -16.93 -13.00
CA GLY A 34 -0.90 -17.63 -13.07
C GLY A 34 0.30 -16.87 -12.49
N PHE A 35 0.07 -15.76 -11.78
CA PHE A 35 1.14 -15.08 -11.04
C PHE A 35 1.59 -15.90 -9.83
N VAL A 36 2.90 -16.07 -9.71
CA VAL A 36 3.54 -16.68 -8.56
C VAL A 36 3.69 -15.61 -7.48
N ASP A 37 3.09 -15.87 -6.33
CA ASP A 37 3.20 -15.04 -5.15
C ASP A 37 4.07 -15.77 -4.12
N ASN A 38 5.17 -15.14 -3.72
CA ASN A 38 6.17 -15.73 -2.83
C ASN A 38 6.14 -15.15 -1.41
N ILE A 39 5.13 -14.34 -1.07
CA ILE A 39 5.11 -13.58 0.19
C ILE A 39 4.55 -14.43 1.34
N ASP A 40 3.34 -15.00 1.19
CA ASP A 40 2.74 -15.92 2.15
C ASP A 40 1.60 -16.78 1.55
N GLU A 41 0.93 -17.57 2.41
CA GLU A 41 -0.20 -18.45 2.07
C GLU A 41 -1.60 -17.79 2.19
N GLY A 42 -1.67 -16.50 2.45
CA GLY A 42 -2.94 -15.79 2.64
C GLY A 42 -3.71 -15.61 1.32
N THR A 43 -5.00 -15.28 1.43
CA THR A 43 -5.81 -15.04 0.24
C THR A 43 -5.47 -13.67 -0.36
N ARG A 44 -4.95 -13.67 -1.59
CA ARG A 44 -4.63 -12.47 -2.36
C ARG A 44 -5.89 -11.64 -2.57
N THR A 45 -5.90 -10.42 -2.03
CA THR A 45 -7.10 -9.60 -1.91
C THR A 45 -6.89 -8.20 -2.51
N ASN A 46 -7.84 -7.76 -3.33
CA ASN A 46 -7.96 -6.38 -3.80
C ASN A 46 -8.65 -5.53 -2.73
N GLY A 47 -8.27 -4.26 -2.62
CA GLY A 47 -8.89 -3.36 -1.64
C GLY A 47 -8.11 -2.09 -1.38
N THR A 48 -8.52 -1.37 -0.34
CA THR A 48 -7.87 -0.13 0.11
C THR A 48 -7.77 -0.10 1.62
N ALA A 49 -6.55 0.12 2.10
CA ALA A 49 -6.25 0.33 3.52
C ALA A 49 -5.79 1.77 3.76
N VAL A 50 -6.27 2.39 4.83
CA VAL A 50 -5.76 3.67 5.34
C VAL A 50 -5.18 3.43 6.71
N LEU A 51 -3.91 3.79 6.89
CA LEU A 51 -3.13 3.55 8.10
C LEU A 51 -2.66 4.89 8.68
N LYS A 52 -2.75 5.05 9.99
CA LYS A 52 -2.12 6.18 10.68
C LYS A 52 -0.65 5.86 10.91
N VAL A 53 0.24 6.79 10.55
CA VAL A 53 1.68 6.62 10.69
C VAL A 53 2.32 7.74 11.51
N ALA A 54 3.35 7.38 12.27
CA ALA A 54 4.24 8.32 12.97
C ALA A 54 5.66 8.19 12.39
N PHE A 55 6.27 9.31 12.02
CA PHE A 55 7.61 9.36 11.46
C PHE A 55 8.66 9.58 12.55
N SER A 56 9.90 9.16 12.28
CA SER A 56 11.01 9.28 13.22
C SER A 56 11.40 10.72 13.58
N ASP A 57 11.03 11.70 12.77
CA ASP A 57 11.24 13.13 13.02
C ASP A 57 10.13 13.79 13.86
N GLY A 58 9.24 12.98 14.45
CA GLY A 58 8.14 13.44 15.30
C GLY A 58 6.88 13.87 14.54
N SER A 59 6.93 13.97 13.21
CA SER A 59 5.74 14.25 12.40
C SER A 59 4.81 13.03 12.30
N SER A 60 3.56 13.24 11.89
CA SER A 60 2.58 12.18 11.67
C SER A 60 1.84 12.38 10.34
N GLY A 61 1.14 11.33 9.91
CA GLY A 61 0.30 11.37 8.72
C GLY A 61 -0.51 10.09 8.53
N VAL A 62 -1.01 9.92 7.32
CA VAL A 62 -1.75 8.73 6.89
C VAL A 62 -1.09 8.11 5.67
N LEU A 63 -0.95 6.79 5.67
CA LEU A 63 -0.52 5.98 4.54
C LEU A 63 -1.74 5.25 3.97
N THR A 64 -2.10 5.58 2.75
CA THR A 64 -3.12 4.89 1.97
C THR A 64 -2.43 3.89 1.05
N VAL A 65 -2.90 2.64 1.09
CA VAL A 65 -2.43 1.54 0.24
C VAL A 65 -3.61 1.03 -0.56
N GLY A 66 -3.50 1.03 -1.89
CA GLY A 66 -4.54 0.56 -2.79
C GLY A 66 -4.01 -0.57 -3.67
N CYS A 67 -4.78 -1.65 -3.76
CA CYS A 67 -4.48 -2.82 -4.58
C CYS A 67 -5.59 -3.04 -5.62
N HIS A 68 -5.28 -2.65 -6.86
CA HIS A 68 -6.01 -2.93 -8.08
C HIS A 68 -5.31 -4.06 -8.84
N GLY A 69 -5.34 -5.25 -8.26
CA GLY A 69 -4.83 -6.46 -8.90
C GLY A 69 -5.82 -7.06 -9.91
N PRO A 70 -5.51 -8.27 -10.41
CA PRO A 70 -6.37 -8.98 -11.35
C PRO A 70 -7.80 -9.13 -10.83
N GLY A 71 -8.77 -8.75 -11.67
CA GLY A 71 -10.20 -8.82 -11.35
C GLY A 71 -10.70 -7.78 -10.34
N ALA A 72 -9.92 -6.75 -10.01
CA ALA A 72 -10.39 -5.66 -9.16
C ALA A 72 -11.48 -4.82 -9.86
N PRO A 73 -12.47 -4.28 -9.12
CA PRO A 73 -13.39 -3.29 -9.65
C PRO A 73 -12.67 -1.96 -9.95
N SER A 74 -13.20 -1.21 -10.91
CA SER A 74 -12.73 0.14 -11.23
C SER A 74 -12.82 1.08 -10.02
N GLY A 75 -11.85 1.98 -9.88
CA GLY A 75 -11.83 3.01 -8.84
C GLY A 75 -10.83 2.79 -7.71
N ILE A 76 -10.26 1.59 -7.59
CA ILE A 76 -9.09 1.34 -6.73
C ILE A 76 -7.85 1.82 -7.47
N PHE A 77 -7.00 2.61 -6.81
CA PHE A 77 -5.67 2.91 -7.35
C PHE A 77 -4.67 1.82 -6.96
N GLU A 78 -3.64 1.60 -7.77
CA GLU A 78 -2.55 0.66 -7.45
C GLU A 78 -1.35 1.41 -6.87
N GLY A 79 -0.93 1.08 -5.65
CA GLY A 79 0.27 1.64 -5.02
C GLY A 79 0.02 2.28 -3.66
N ILE A 80 0.80 3.32 -3.34
CA ILE A 80 0.74 4.03 -2.06
C ILE A 80 0.69 5.55 -2.22
N ALA A 81 -0.02 6.20 -1.30
CA ALA A 81 0.01 7.64 -1.09
C ALA A 81 0.12 7.91 0.42
N THR A 82 1.00 8.83 0.82
CA THR A 82 1.21 9.16 2.23
C THR A 82 1.23 10.66 2.46
N THR A 83 0.72 11.09 3.61
CA THR A 83 0.89 12.46 4.07
C THR A 83 2.02 12.55 5.08
N LYS A 84 2.73 13.68 5.07
CA LYS A 84 3.70 14.06 6.10
C LYS A 84 3.54 15.56 6.35
N GLY A 85 2.87 15.92 7.44
CA GLY A 85 2.35 17.28 7.61
C GLY A 85 1.34 17.63 6.52
N TYR A 86 1.46 18.81 5.90
CA TYR A 86 0.57 19.24 4.81
C TYR A 86 0.96 18.68 3.42
N LYS A 87 2.08 17.97 3.29
CA LYS A 87 2.56 17.44 2.01
C LYS A 87 2.00 16.05 1.76
N THR A 88 1.51 15.83 0.55
CA THR A 88 1.14 14.51 0.05
C THR A 88 2.23 14.00 -0.88
N TYR A 89 2.77 12.84 -0.54
CA TYR A 89 3.68 12.08 -1.37
C TYR A 89 2.91 10.91 -1.97
N TYR A 90 2.90 10.80 -3.28
CA TYR A 90 2.19 9.74 -3.98
C TYR A 90 3.03 9.29 -5.17
N ASN A 91 3.15 7.99 -5.35
CA ASN A 91 3.74 7.41 -6.55
C ASN A 91 2.79 6.33 -7.05
N VAL A 92 1.77 6.79 -7.79
CA VAL A 92 0.69 5.94 -8.29
C VAL A 92 0.93 5.79 -9.78
N GLN A 93 1.57 4.69 -10.17
CA GLN A 93 1.81 4.38 -11.57
C GLN A 93 1.09 3.07 -11.90
N SER A 94 0.37 3.07 -13.02
CA SER A 94 -0.27 1.85 -13.51
C SER A 94 0.75 0.74 -13.72
N PRO A 95 0.37 -0.50 -13.37
CA PRO A 95 1.08 -1.68 -13.77
C PRO A 95 1.53 -1.74 -15.22
N ALA A 96 2.84 -1.79 -15.46
CA ALA A 96 3.40 -2.13 -16.76
C ALA A 96 3.53 -3.67 -16.90
N PRO A 97 3.15 -4.25 -18.04
CA PRO A 97 3.38 -5.68 -18.32
C PRO A 97 4.87 -6.03 -18.22
N GLY A 98 5.18 -7.14 -17.55
CA GLY A 98 6.55 -7.66 -17.40
C GLY A 98 7.46 -6.84 -16.47
N VAL A 99 6.91 -5.90 -15.69
CA VAL A 99 7.67 -5.08 -14.74
C VAL A 99 7.23 -5.35 -13.30
N ASP A 100 8.17 -5.83 -12.49
CA ASP A 100 7.99 -6.12 -11.05
C ASP A 100 8.19 -4.86 -10.19
N ALA A 101 7.40 -3.82 -10.48
CA ALA A 101 7.43 -2.56 -9.72
C ALA A 101 6.03 -1.97 -9.63
N ASN A 102 5.76 -1.15 -8.61
CA ASN A 102 4.47 -0.47 -8.40
C ASN A 102 3.31 -1.47 -8.25
N ARG A 103 3.51 -2.53 -7.44
CA ARG A 103 2.47 -3.48 -7.05
C ARG A 103 2.35 -3.52 -5.54
N THR A 104 1.12 -3.68 -5.09
CA THR A 104 0.72 -3.92 -3.72
C THR A 104 -0.17 -5.16 -3.74
N ILE A 105 -0.16 -5.88 -2.63
CA ILE A 105 -1.00 -7.04 -2.45
C ILE A 105 -1.36 -7.15 -0.98
N PHE A 106 -2.61 -7.49 -0.72
CA PHE A 106 -3.06 -7.82 0.63
C PHE A 106 -3.26 -9.33 0.73
N HIS A 107 -2.74 -9.89 1.82
CA HIS A 107 -2.99 -11.27 2.21
C HIS A 107 -3.92 -11.26 3.41
N VAL A 108 -5.15 -11.75 3.23
CA VAL A 108 -6.17 -11.83 4.28
C VAL A 108 -6.37 -13.28 4.70
N ARG A 109 -6.53 -13.50 6.00
CA ARG A 109 -6.83 -14.79 6.64
C ARG A 109 -8.11 -14.69 7.45
#